data_AF-A0A529P3B6-F1
#
_entry.id   AF-A0A529P3B6-F1
#
_cell.length_a   1.000
_cell.length_b   1.000
_cell.length_c   1.000
_cell.angle_alpha   90.00
_cell.angle_beta   90.00
_cell.angle_gamma   90.00
#
_symmetry.space_group_name_H-M   'P 1'
#
loop_
_entity.id
_entity.type
_entity.pdbx_description
1 polymer ?
#
loop_
_entity_poly.entity_id
_entity_poly.type
_entity_poly.pdbx_seq_one_letter_code
_entity_poly.pdbx_strand_id
1 'polypeptide(L)' 'QRTGKRIEEAFGRIKAVAGQKKTRFRGRDRVGWAFTFAAADYNLVRLPKLLAVST' A
#
# COMPACT_ATOMS: atom_id res chain seq x y z
N GLN A 1 -16.57 -9.73 -8.94
CA GLN A 1 -15.16 -9.31 -9.12
C GLN A 1 -14.63 -8.72 -7.81
N ARG A 2 -13.82 -9.46 -7.02
CA ARG A 2 -13.32 -9.00 -5.69
C ARG A 2 -11.88 -8.46 -5.73
N THR A 3 -11.09 -8.84 -6.74
CA THR A 3 -9.66 -8.51 -6.83
C THR A 3 -9.43 -7.03 -7.13
N GLY A 4 -10.22 -6.43 -8.04
CA GLY A 4 -10.10 -5.00 -8.39
C GLY A 4 -10.31 -4.07 -7.18
N LYS A 5 -11.35 -4.34 -6.38
CA LYS A 5 -11.63 -3.56 -5.16
C LYS A 5 -10.50 -3.62 -4.12
N ARG A 6 -9.81 -4.77 -4.01
CA ARG A 6 -8.66 -4.94 -3.12
C ARG A 6 -7.45 -4.13 -3.60
N ILE A 7 -7.21 -4.15 -4.91
CA ILE A 7 -6.12 -3.38 -5.53
C ILE A 7 -6.37 -1.88 -5.33
N GLU A 8 -7.59 -1.39 -5.54
CA GLU A 8 -7.93 0.02 -5.27
C GLU A 8 -7.71 0.42 -3.81
N GLU A 9 -8.09 -0.42 -2.85
CA GLU A 9 -7.87 -0.16 -1.42
C GLU A 9 -6.38 -0.05 -1.08
N ALA A 10 -5.55 -0.95 -1.65
CA ALA A 10 -4.09 -0.91 -1.51
C ALA A 10 -3.50 0.37 -2.09
N PHE A 11 -3.85 0.73 -3.33
CA PHE A 11 -3.39 1.96 -3.97
C PHE A 11 -3.88 3.23 -3.26
N GLY A 12 -5.10 3.22 -2.72
CA GLY A 12 -5.62 4.29 -1.88
C GLY A 12 -4.75 4.52 -0.65
N ARG A 13 -4.36 3.43 0.01
CA ARG A 13 -3.50 3.48 1.20
C ARG A 13 -2.08 3.92 0.89
N ILE A 14 -1.47 3.41 -0.18
CA ILE A 14 -0.13 3.82 -0.63
C ILE A 14 -0.08 5.33 -0.93
N LYS A 15 -1.13 5.88 -1.55
CA LYS A 15 -1.21 7.32 -1.83
C LYS A 15 -1.37 8.17 -0.57
N ALA A 16 -2.18 7.70 0.39
CA ALA A 16 -2.53 8.45 1.60
C ALA A 16 -1.47 8.33 2.72
N VAL A 17 -1.04 7.10 3.04
CA VAL A 17 -0.16 6.80 4.18
C VAL A 17 1.31 6.88 3.77
N ALA A 18 1.68 6.31 2.62
CA ALA A 18 3.08 6.32 2.16
C ALA A 18 3.46 7.61 1.40
N GLY A 19 2.59 8.62 1.38
CA GLY A 19 2.89 9.94 0.81
C GLY A 19 3.08 9.95 -0.72
N GLN A 20 2.70 8.88 -1.43
CA GLN A 20 2.94 8.77 -2.88
C GLN A 20 2.08 9.73 -3.73
N LYS A 21 1.07 10.40 -3.13
CA LYS A 21 0.33 11.50 -3.79
C LYS A 21 1.22 12.72 -4.06
N LYS A 22 2.18 13.01 -3.18
CA LYS A 22 3.18 14.09 -3.29
C LYS A 22 4.50 13.60 -2.72
N THR A 23 5.18 12.74 -3.47
CA THR A 23 6.46 12.15 -3.04
C THR A 23 7.54 13.22 -2.93
N ARG A 24 8.36 13.13 -1.87
CA ARG A 24 9.53 14.00 -1.66
C ARG A 24 10.79 13.46 -2.35
N PHE A 25 10.73 12.23 -2.85
CA PHE A 25 11.86 11.58 -3.50
C PHE A 25 12.04 12.11 -4.92
N ARG A 26 13.30 12.37 -5.31
CA ARG A 26 13.67 12.79 -6.66
C ARG A 26 14.29 11.62 -7.43
N GLY A 27 13.86 11.44 -8.68
CA GLY A 27 14.32 10.38 -9.57
C GLY A 27 13.48 9.11 -9.49
N ARG A 28 13.37 8.42 -10.63
CA ARG A 28 12.50 7.25 -10.80
C ARG A 28 12.91 6.08 -9.90
N ASP A 29 14.20 5.84 -9.71
CA ASP A 29 14.70 4.80 -8.81
C ASP A 29 14.25 4.97 -7.36
N ARG A 30 14.41 6.17 -6.80
CA ARG A 30 14.04 6.43 -5.40
C ARG A 30 12.53 6.40 -5.19
N VAL A 31 11.75 6.92 -6.14
CA VAL A 31 10.29 6.82 -6.10
C VAL A 31 9.84 5.36 -6.24
N GLY A 32 10.46 4.60 -7.14
CA GLY A 32 10.18 3.18 -7.34
C GLY A 32 10.46 2.35 -6.09
N TRP A 33 11.60 2.56 -5.43
CA TRP A 33 11.93 1.91 -4.16
C TRP A 33 10.91 2.23 -3.06
N ALA A 34 10.56 3.51 -2.88
CA ALA A 34 9.56 3.91 -1.89
C ALA A 34 8.17 3.33 -2.17
N PHE A 35 7.80 3.21 -3.45
CA PHE A 35 6.55 2.56 -3.85
C PHE A 35 6.57 1.06 -3.55
N THR A 36 7.64 0.35 -3.91
CA THR A 36 7.79 -1.09 -3.65
C THR A 36 7.76 -1.39 -2.15
N PHE A 37 8.42 -0.57 -1.34
CA PHE A 37 8.39 -0.70 0.12
C PHE A 37 6.97 -0.53 0.67
N ALA A 38 6.23 0.48 0.22
CA ALA A 38 4.84 0.71 0.61
C ALA A 38 3.89 -0.41 0.15
N ALA A 39 4.16 -1.02 -1.02
CA ALA A 39 3.40 -2.16 -1.51
C ALA A 39 3.66 -3.43 -0.67
N ALA A 40 4.89 -3.65 -0.21
CA ALA A 40 5.24 -4.76 0.67
C ALA A 40 4.54 -4.66 2.04
N ASP A 41 4.44 -3.45 2.59
CA ASP A 41 3.75 -3.16 3.85
C ASP A 41 2.24 -3.47 3.80
N TYR A 42 1.60 -3.41 2.63
CA TYR A 42 0.16 -3.69 2.51
C TYR A 42 -0.25 -5.05 3.09
N ASN A 43 0.62 -6.05 3.01
CA ASN A 43 0.39 -7.36 3.60
C ASN A 43 0.33 -7.29 5.14
N LEU A 44 1.17 -6.47 5.76
CA LEU A 44 1.21 -6.27 7.21
C LEU A 44 -0.05 -5.56 7.70
N VAL A 45 -0.45 -4.49 7.01
CA VAL A 45 -1.62 -3.72 7.46
C VAL A 45 -2.95 -4.42 7.23
N ARG A 46 -2.95 -5.53 6.50
CA ARG A 46 -4.11 -6.40 6.32
C ARG A 46 -4.23 -7.48 7.41
N LEU A 47 -3.13 -7.82 8.09
CA LEU A 47 -3.12 -8.87 9.12
C LEU A 47 -4.16 -8.67 10.23
N PRO A 48 -4.33 -7.46 10.83
CA PRO A 48 -5.33 -7.29 11.90
C PRO A 48 -6.75 -7.62 11.46
N LYS A 49 -7.10 -7.29 10.21
CA LYS A 49 -8.42 -7.59 9.62
C LYS A 49 -8.60 -9.09 9.33
N LEU A 50 -7.50 -9.82 9.10
CA LEU A 50 -7.54 -11.27 8.94
C LEU A 50 -7.68 -11.98 10.29
N LEU A 51 -6.94 -11.52 11.31
CA LEU A 51 -6.99 -12.06 12.67
C LEU A 51 -8.35 -11.84 13.34
N ALA A 52 -8.98 -10.68 13.09
CA ALA A 52 -10.33 -10.38 13.59
C ALA A 52 -11.44 -11.21 12.94
N VAL A 53 -11.19 -11.85 11.78
CA VAL A 53 -12.17 -12.76 11.14
C VAL A 53 -12.00 -14.20 11.66
N SER A 54 -10.83 -14.55 12.18
CA SER A 54 -10.56 -15.88 12.72
C SER A 54 -10.92 -16.06 14.20
N THR A 55 -11.44 -15.02 14.86
CA THR A 55 -11.93 -15.04 16.25
C THR A 55 -13.45 -14.93 16.25
#